data_AF-A0A6M0AUI3-F1
#
_entry.id   AF-A0A6M0AUI3-F1
#
_cell.length_a   1.000
_cell.length_b   1.000
_cell.length_c   1.000
_cell.angle_alpha   90.00
_cell.angle_beta   90.00
_cell.angle_gamma   90.00
#
_symmetry.space_group_name_H-M   'P 1'
#
loop_
_entity.id
_entity.type
_entity.pdbx_description
1 polymer ?
#
loop_
_entity_poly.entity_id
_entity_poly.type
_entity_poly.pdbx_seq_one_letter_code
_entity_poly.pdbx_strand_id
1 'polypeptide(L)'
;EWDRNSGPTSTPNQAGRDRLKSVITKRLAKINETDLFTPDALELLSEKSGGVLRDLIRLARGACQVALKKKKEYVDTTIAKEAIQEERKAYTINDYHFPQLATVHQTGRLTTNTHHLPKQGEFVICDELLQNKYVLGYYGDDTWFDVHPIIIEDLEQWQASQN
;
A
#
# COMPACT_ATOMS: atom_id res chain seq x y z
N GLU A 1 -5.49 8.44 24.29
CA GLU A 1 -4.32 8.99 23.57
C GLU A 1 -4.53 8.73 22.08
N TRP A 2 -4.67 9.78 21.30
CA TRP A 2 -4.85 9.71 19.85
C TRP A 2 -3.49 9.96 19.21
N ASP A 3 -3.07 9.07 18.32
CA ASP A 3 -1.75 9.06 17.69
C ASP A 3 -1.50 10.36 16.91
N ARG A 4 -0.42 11.08 17.25
CA ARG A 4 0.06 12.29 16.55
C ARG A 4 0.77 11.92 15.25
N ASN A 5 0.14 11.09 14.42
CA ASN A 5 0.68 10.77 13.11
C ASN A 5 0.32 11.92 12.15
N SER A 6 1.05 13.04 12.25
CA SER A 6 0.92 14.22 11.37
C SER A 6 1.82 14.12 10.13
N GLY A 7 2.30 12.92 9.79
CA GLY A 7 3.18 12.66 8.66
C GLY A 7 3.69 11.22 8.59
N PRO A 8 4.50 10.89 7.57
CA PRO A 8 5.16 9.60 7.41
C PRO A 8 5.94 9.23 8.67
N THR A 9 5.81 7.97 9.07
CA THR A 9 6.40 7.45 10.31
C THR A 9 6.97 6.06 10.07
N SER A 10 8.04 5.74 10.77
CA SER A 10 8.58 4.38 10.84
C SER A 10 7.78 3.48 11.78
N THR A 11 6.93 4.06 12.63
CA THR A 11 6.16 3.31 13.63
C THR A 11 4.72 3.12 13.14
N PRO A 12 4.30 1.88 12.82
CA PRO A 12 2.95 1.64 12.35
C PRO A 12 1.89 1.87 13.44
N ASN A 13 0.74 2.44 13.05
CA ASN A 13 -0.42 2.54 13.94
C ASN A 13 -1.07 1.16 14.11
N GLN A 14 -0.71 0.46 15.19
CA GLN A 14 -1.16 -0.91 15.44
C GLN A 14 -2.68 -1.01 15.61
N ALA A 15 -3.32 -0.03 16.26
CA ALA A 15 -4.77 -0.02 16.42
C ALA A 15 -5.51 0.05 15.07
N GLY A 16 -4.98 0.83 14.13
CA GLY A 16 -5.45 0.90 12.75
C GLY A 16 -5.29 -0.42 12.03
N ARG A 17 -4.12 -1.06 12.15
CA ARG A 17 -3.87 -2.39 11.57
C ARG A 17 -4.80 -3.44 12.14
N ASP A 18 -5.00 -3.47 13.46
CA ASP A 18 -5.92 -4.40 14.11
C ASP A 18 -7.37 -4.22 13.64
N ARG A 19 -7.79 -2.97 13.40
CA ARG A 19 -9.10 -2.69 12.78
C ARG A 19 -9.20 -3.27 11.37
N LEU A 20 -8.18 -3.10 10.53
CA LEU A 20 -8.15 -3.68 9.17
C LEU A 20 -8.24 -5.21 9.22
N LYS A 21 -7.43 -5.85 10.06
CA LYS A 21 -7.48 -7.31 10.29
C LYS A 21 -8.87 -7.75 10.73
N SER A 22 -9.51 -7.00 11.63
CA SER A 22 -10.87 -7.31 12.11
C SER A 22 -11.93 -7.29 11.00
N VAL A 23 -11.74 -6.49 9.94
CA VAL A 23 -12.68 -6.47 8.81
C VAL A 23 -12.65 -7.78 8.04
N ILE A 24 -11.46 -8.35 7.84
CA ILE A 24 -11.31 -9.64 7.18
C ILE A 24 -11.85 -10.76 8.06
N THR A 25 -11.46 -10.82 9.33
CA THR A 25 -11.92 -11.89 10.24
C THR A 25 -13.45 -11.87 10.41
N LYS A 26 -14.07 -10.70 10.54
CA LYS A 26 -15.55 -10.57 10.57
C LYS A 26 -16.22 -11.04 9.27
N ARG A 27 -15.54 -10.93 8.13
CA ARG A 27 -16.07 -11.40 6.84
C ARG A 27 -15.98 -12.91 6.73
N LEU A 28 -14.89 -13.52 7.21
CA LEU A 28 -14.70 -14.97 7.22
C LEU A 28 -15.63 -15.66 8.23
N ALA A 29 -15.84 -15.05 9.40
CA ALA A 29 -16.78 -15.56 10.40
C ALA A 29 -18.21 -15.73 9.85
N LYS A 30 -18.63 -14.93 8.87
CA LYS A 30 -19.95 -15.06 8.21
C LYS A 30 -20.09 -16.34 7.39
N ILE A 31 -18.99 -16.99 7.04
CA ILE A 31 -18.96 -18.25 6.30
C ILE A 31 -18.38 -19.40 7.15
N ASN A 32 -18.36 -19.23 8.49
CA ASN A 32 -17.80 -20.18 9.46
C ASN A 32 -16.32 -20.53 9.21
N GLU A 33 -15.56 -19.58 8.68
CA GLU A 33 -14.13 -19.72 8.46
C GLU A 33 -13.39 -18.75 9.38
N THR A 34 -12.34 -19.20 10.07
CA THR A 34 -11.56 -18.37 10.99
C THR A 34 -10.07 -18.42 10.73
N ASP A 35 -9.59 -19.47 10.05
CA ASP A 35 -8.17 -19.82 10.01
C ASP A 35 -7.62 -19.79 8.57
N LEU A 36 -8.39 -19.23 7.63
CA LEU A 36 -7.99 -19.10 6.23
C LEU A 36 -6.74 -18.22 6.02
N PHE A 37 -6.41 -17.33 6.96
CA PHE A 37 -5.21 -16.50 6.91
C PHE A 37 -4.40 -16.68 8.19
N THR A 38 -3.09 -16.88 8.06
CA THR A 38 -2.20 -16.80 9.23
C THR A 38 -2.14 -15.35 9.73
N PRO A 39 -1.85 -15.12 11.03
CA PRO A 39 -1.73 -13.77 11.59
C PRO A 39 -0.72 -12.90 10.82
N ASP A 40 0.43 -13.45 10.47
CA ASP A 40 1.49 -12.75 9.75
C ASP A 40 1.09 -12.40 8.31
N ALA A 41 0.36 -13.29 7.63
CA ALA A 41 -0.16 -13.01 6.30
C ALA A 41 -1.17 -11.86 6.35
N LEU A 42 -2.06 -11.88 7.34
CA LEU A 42 -3.08 -10.86 7.49
C LEU A 42 -2.48 -9.50 7.89
N GLU A 43 -1.45 -9.51 8.73
CA GLU A 43 -0.64 -8.33 9.07
C GLU A 43 0.01 -7.73 7.81
N LEU A 44 0.68 -8.56 7.01
CA LEU A 44 1.34 -8.13 5.78
C LEU A 44 0.35 -7.55 4.76
N LEU A 45 -0.81 -8.18 4.55
CA LEU A 45 -1.84 -7.67 3.65
C LEU A 45 -2.44 -6.35 4.17
N SER A 46 -2.58 -6.22 5.49
CA SER A 46 -3.06 -4.98 6.13
C SER A 46 -2.06 -3.84 5.94
N GLU A 47 -0.77 -4.10 6.13
CA GLU A 47 0.29 -3.15 5.84
C GLU A 47 0.28 -2.71 4.38
N LYS A 48 0.35 -3.66 3.46
CA LYS A 48 0.48 -3.37 2.03
C LYS A 48 -0.78 -2.71 1.44
N SER A 49 -1.91 -2.74 2.14
CA SER A 49 -3.11 -1.98 1.77
C SER A 49 -3.00 -0.47 1.99
N GLY A 50 -2.02 0.01 2.78
CA GLY A 50 -1.91 1.43 3.14
C GLY A 50 -3.14 1.96 3.91
N GLY A 51 -3.90 1.09 4.57
CA GLY A 51 -5.16 1.47 5.23
C GLY A 51 -6.35 1.64 4.28
N VAL A 52 -6.16 1.47 2.98
CA VAL A 52 -7.25 1.58 2.00
C VAL A 52 -8.05 0.28 1.99
N LEU A 53 -9.27 0.33 2.53
CA LEU A 53 -10.12 -0.86 2.67
C LEU A 53 -10.37 -1.59 1.33
N ARG A 54 -10.51 -0.84 0.23
CA ARG A 54 -10.68 -1.44 -1.10
C ARG A 54 -9.46 -2.26 -1.52
N ASP A 55 -8.28 -1.74 -1.24
CA ASP A 55 -7.02 -2.40 -1.60
C ASP A 55 -6.75 -3.59 -0.65
N LEU A 56 -7.13 -3.49 0.64
CA LEU A 56 -7.13 -4.64 1.57
C LEU A 56 -7.98 -5.80 1.05
N ILE A 57 -9.24 -5.55 0.66
CA ILE A 57 -10.14 -6.59 0.15
C ILE A 57 -9.62 -7.17 -1.17
N ARG A 58 -9.06 -6.32 -2.03
CA ARG A 58 -8.46 -6.76 -3.30
C ARG A 58 -7.26 -7.68 -3.06
N LEU A 59 -6.34 -7.30 -2.17
CA LEU A 59 -5.17 -8.09 -1.77
C LEU A 59 -5.58 -9.41 -1.11
N ALA A 60 -6.52 -9.39 -0.16
CA ALA A 60 -7.02 -10.61 0.51
C ALA A 60 -7.65 -11.59 -0.49
N ARG A 61 -8.47 -11.09 -1.42
CA ARG A 61 -9.05 -11.91 -2.50
C ARG A 61 -7.97 -12.49 -3.42
N GLY A 62 -7.00 -11.66 -3.82
CA GLY A 62 -5.86 -12.11 -4.62
C GLY A 62 -5.07 -13.22 -3.93
N ALA A 63 -4.84 -13.10 -2.62
CA ALA A 63 -4.17 -14.10 -1.82
C ALA A 63 -4.93 -15.43 -1.79
N CYS A 64 -6.26 -15.41 -1.62
CA CYS A 64 -7.07 -16.63 -1.74
C CYS A 64 -6.97 -17.26 -3.15
N GLN A 65 -6.95 -16.45 -4.21
CA GLN A 65 -6.80 -16.96 -5.59
C GLN A 65 -5.43 -17.62 -5.80
N VAL A 66 -4.36 -17.03 -5.25
CA VAL A 66 -3.02 -17.64 -5.28
C VAL A 66 -2.99 -18.94 -4.47
N ALA A 67 -3.57 -18.97 -3.27
CA ALA A 67 -3.68 -20.19 -2.46
C ALA A 67 -4.38 -21.32 -3.24
N LEU A 68 -5.52 -21.02 -3.86
CA LEU A 68 -6.28 -21.98 -4.68
C LEU A 68 -5.44 -22.49 -5.86
N LYS A 69 -4.77 -21.60 -6.59
CA LYS A 69 -3.87 -21.99 -7.70
C LYS A 69 -2.75 -22.90 -7.24
N LYS A 70 -2.23 -22.69 -6.02
CA LYS A 70 -1.17 -23.49 -5.40
C LYS A 70 -1.69 -24.69 -4.59
N LYS A 71 -3.00 -24.94 -4.59
CA LYS A 71 -3.64 -26.02 -3.81
C LYS A 71 -3.27 -25.97 -2.32
N LYS A 72 -3.22 -24.76 -1.76
CA LYS A 72 -3.04 -24.51 -0.32
C LYS A 72 -4.40 -24.33 0.33
N GLU A 73 -4.54 -24.83 1.55
CA GLU A 73 -5.77 -24.74 2.34
C GLU A 73 -5.92 -23.36 3.02
N TYR A 74 -4.80 -22.68 3.28
CA TYR A 74 -4.77 -21.37 3.92
C TYR A 74 -3.76 -20.44 3.24
N VAL A 75 -3.91 -19.15 3.53
CA VAL A 75 -3.02 -18.06 3.11
C VAL A 75 -1.97 -17.85 4.18
N ASP A 76 -0.74 -18.30 3.90
CA ASP A 76 0.44 -17.96 4.68
C ASP A 76 1.16 -16.73 4.12
N THR A 77 2.26 -16.33 4.77
CA THR A 77 3.08 -15.19 4.36
C THR A 77 3.66 -15.35 2.95
N THR A 78 3.94 -16.57 2.50
CA THR A 78 4.46 -16.84 1.14
C THR A 78 3.38 -16.56 0.10
N ILE A 79 2.17 -17.04 0.34
CA ILE A 79 1.00 -16.76 -0.51
C ILE A 79 0.69 -15.26 -0.52
N ALA A 80 0.69 -14.60 0.64
CA ALA A 80 0.45 -13.18 0.75
C ALA A 80 1.48 -12.37 -0.06
N LYS A 81 2.78 -12.67 0.07
CA LYS A 81 3.85 -12.03 -0.71
C LYS A 81 3.63 -12.17 -2.20
N GLU A 82 3.29 -13.37 -2.67
CA GLU A 82 3.02 -13.58 -4.10
C GLU A 82 1.80 -12.79 -4.58
N ALA A 83 0.72 -12.75 -3.81
CA ALA A 83 -0.46 -11.95 -4.16
C ALA A 83 -0.16 -10.45 -4.21
N ILE A 84 0.67 -9.95 -3.29
CA ILE A 84 1.17 -8.57 -3.30
C ILE A 84 1.98 -8.31 -4.57
N GLN A 85 2.86 -9.24 -4.96
CA GLN A 85 3.65 -9.10 -6.19
C GLN A 85 2.78 -9.15 -7.45
N GLU A 86 1.77 -10.02 -7.52
CA GLU A 86 0.83 -10.05 -8.64
C GLU A 86 0.05 -8.74 -8.75
N GLU A 87 -0.39 -8.17 -7.63
CA GLU A 87 -1.06 -6.87 -7.63
C GLU A 87 -0.11 -5.73 -8.02
N ARG A 88 1.14 -5.76 -7.52
CA ARG A 88 2.14 -4.75 -7.81
C ARG A 88 2.37 -4.60 -9.32
N LYS A 89 2.21 -5.66 -10.12
CA LYS A 89 2.31 -5.59 -11.59
C LYS A 89 1.31 -4.65 -12.26
N ALA A 90 0.21 -4.29 -11.59
CA ALA A 90 -0.76 -3.31 -12.09
C ALA A 90 -0.25 -1.86 -12.00
N TYR A 91 0.84 -1.62 -11.26
CA TYR A 91 1.43 -0.29 -11.06
C TYR A 91 2.58 -0.10 -12.06
N THR A 92 2.49 0.93 -12.90
CA THR A 92 3.53 1.25 -13.90
C THR A 92 4.28 2.51 -13.46
N ILE A 93 5.35 2.32 -12.70
CA ILE A 93 6.19 3.41 -12.22
C ILE A 93 7.32 3.66 -13.21
N ASN A 94 7.48 4.90 -13.63
CA ASN A 94 8.59 5.37 -14.44
C ASN A 94 9.61 6.12 -13.57
N ASP A 95 10.87 6.19 -14.04
CA ASP A 95 11.98 6.78 -13.28
C ASP A 95 11.72 8.22 -12.82
N TYR A 96 11.00 9.01 -13.60
CA TYR A 96 10.71 10.40 -13.28
C TYR A 96 9.77 10.57 -12.07
N HIS A 97 9.04 9.53 -11.66
CA HIS A 97 8.19 9.58 -10.47
C HIS A 97 9.01 9.56 -9.18
N PHE A 98 10.12 8.83 -9.15
CA PHE A 98 10.83 8.52 -7.90
C PHE A 98 11.34 9.74 -7.12
N PRO A 99 11.91 10.80 -7.75
CA PRO A 99 12.30 11.99 -7.00
C PRO A 99 11.14 12.62 -6.23
N GLN A 100 9.95 12.64 -6.83
CA GLN A 100 8.77 13.20 -6.20
C GLN A 100 8.18 12.25 -5.14
N LEU A 101 8.22 10.94 -5.37
CA LEU A 101 7.85 9.94 -4.36
C LEU A 101 8.75 10.03 -3.12
N ALA A 102 10.06 10.16 -3.30
CA ALA A 102 11.03 10.34 -2.21
C ALA A 102 10.71 11.59 -1.39
N THR A 103 10.40 12.70 -2.06
CA THR A 103 10.05 13.96 -1.40
C THR A 103 8.77 13.83 -0.58
N VAL A 104 7.73 13.18 -1.12
CA VAL A 104 6.48 12.95 -0.40
C VAL A 104 6.72 12.04 0.81
N HIS A 105 7.43 10.92 0.62
CA HIS A 105 7.73 9.96 1.69
C HIS A 105 8.52 10.60 2.84
N GLN A 106 9.43 11.52 2.52
CA GLN A 106 10.22 12.23 3.52
C GLN A 106 9.43 13.32 4.25
N THR A 107 8.60 14.08 3.54
CA THR A 107 8.02 15.33 4.07
C THR A 107 6.57 15.19 4.51
N GLY A 108 5.87 14.16 4.06
CA GLY A 108 4.44 14.00 4.26
C GLY A 108 3.56 14.94 3.44
N ARG A 109 4.14 15.68 2.48
CA ARG A 109 3.48 16.79 1.78
C ARG A 109 3.55 16.61 0.27
N LEU A 110 2.48 17.00 -0.40
CA LEU A 110 2.47 17.17 -1.85
C LEU A 110 3.25 18.42 -2.24
N THR A 111 3.80 18.41 -3.45
CA THR A 111 4.43 19.57 -4.07
C THR A 111 3.58 20.05 -5.25
N THR A 112 3.84 21.28 -5.69
CA THR A 112 3.27 21.83 -6.92
C THR A 112 4.25 21.72 -8.10
N ASN A 113 5.22 20.79 -8.00
CA ASN A 113 6.23 20.61 -9.05
C ASN A 113 5.56 20.10 -10.33
N THR A 114 5.97 20.65 -11.46
CA THR A 114 5.51 20.21 -12.77
C THR A 114 6.52 19.30 -13.46
N HIS A 115 6.02 18.42 -14.31
CA HIS A 115 6.83 17.63 -15.24
C HIS A 115 6.24 17.74 -16.64
N HIS A 116 7.09 17.59 -17.65
CA HIS A 116 6.70 17.67 -19.05
C HIS A 116 7.04 16.38 -19.77
N LEU A 117 6.03 15.73 -20.35
CA LEU A 117 6.19 14.56 -21.20
C LEU A 117 5.81 14.90 -22.66
N PRO A 118 6.59 14.48 -23.67
CA PRO A 118 6.33 14.82 -25.07
C PRO A 118 4.92 14.48 -25.59
N LYS A 119 4.24 13.50 -24.99
CA LYS A 119 2.89 13.06 -25.38
C LYS A 119 1.76 13.60 -24.52
N GLN A 120 2.07 14.15 -23.34
CA GLN A 120 1.10 14.57 -22.32
C GLN A 120 1.14 16.07 -22.03
N GLY A 121 2.21 16.77 -22.44
CA GLY A 121 2.42 18.16 -22.08
C GLY A 121 2.91 18.32 -20.65
N GLU A 122 2.73 19.53 -20.09
CA GLU A 122 3.08 19.86 -18.72
C GLU A 122 1.93 19.51 -17.76
N PHE A 123 2.26 18.91 -16.61
CA PHE A 123 1.30 18.54 -15.58
C PHE A 123 1.94 18.60 -14.19
N VAL A 124 1.11 18.68 -13.14
CA VAL A 124 1.56 18.62 -11.74
C VAL A 124 1.84 17.16 -11.37
N ILE A 125 3.08 16.84 -11.00
CA ILE A 125 3.50 15.45 -10.78
C ILE A 125 2.68 14.80 -9.67
N CYS A 126 2.44 15.52 -8.57
CA CYS A 126 1.68 15.01 -7.44
C CYS A 126 0.23 14.65 -7.79
N ASP A 127 -0.39 15.31 -8.78
CA ASP A 127 -1.74 14.96 -9.24
C ASP A 127 -1.72 13.59 -9.92
N GLU A 128 -0.71 13.32 -10.75
CA GLU A 128 -0.52 12.01 -11.38
C GLU A 128 -0.24 10.92 -10.32
N LEU A 129 0.62 11.20 -9.34
CA LEU A 129 0.93 10.24 -8.26
C LEU A 129 -0.31 9.87 -7.45
N LEU A 130 -1.20 10.84 -7.18
CA LEU A 130 -2.46 10.59 -6.49
C LEU A 130 -3.46 9.81 -7.37
N GLN A 131 -3.62 10.21 -8.64
CA GLN A 131 -4.54 9.55 -9.57
C GLN A 131 -4.19 8.07 -9.78
N ASN A 132 -2.89 7.76 -9.87
CA ASN A 132 -2.39 6.39 -10.00
C ASN A 132 -2.22 5.66 -8.65
N LYS A 133 -2.58 6.29 -7.54
CA LYS A 133 -2.43 5.77 -6.17
C LYS A 133 -1.00 5.35 -5.80
N TYR A 134 -0.01 6.04 -6.34
CA TYR A 134 1.38 5.91 -5.89
C TYR A 134 1.58 6.63 -4.56
N VAL A 135 0.79 7.68 -4.34
CA VAL A 135 0.67 8.40 -3.07
C VAL A 135 -0.74 8.25 -2.53
N LEU A 136 -0.86 8.07 -1.21
CA LEU A 136 -2.10 7.99 -0.47
C LEU A 136 -2.22 9.21 0.45
N GLY A 137 -3.43 9.75 0.57
CA GLY A 137 -3.77 10.78 1.55
C GLY A 137 -4.38 10.17 2.81
N TYR A 138 -3.89 10.60 3.96
CA TYR A 138 -4.36 10.21 5.28
C TYR A 138 -5.01 11.40 5.96
N TYR A 139 -6.27 11.22 6.34
CA TYR A 139 -7.10 12.27 6.92
C TYR A 139 -7.28 12.01 8.41
N GLY A 140 -6.69 12.89 9.22
CA GLY A 140 -6.89 12.95 10.67
C GLY A 140 -7.15 14.40 11.08
N ASP A 141 -6.55 14.82 12.20
CA ASP A 141 -6.55 16.22 12.61
C ASP A 141 -5.79 17.10 11.61
N ASP A 142 -4.68 16.57 11.07
CA ASP A 142 -3.94 17.13 9.95
C ASP A 142 -3.98 16.16 8.77
N THR A 143 -4.14 16.70 7.56
CA THR A 143 -3.99 15.89 6.34
C THR A 143 -2.51 15.74 5.99
N TRP A 144 -2.08 14.51 5.74
CA TRP A 144 -0.73 14.22 5.26
C TRP A 144 -0.77 13.11 4.20
N PHE A 145 0.37 12.93 3.53
CA PHE A 145 0.49 12.04 2.38
C PHE A 145 1.68 11.12 2.53
N ASP A 146 1.58 9.93 1.96
CA ASP A 146 2.72 9.01 1.90
C ASP A 146 2.65 8.12 0.67
N VAL A 147 3.78 7.51 0.34
CA VAL A 147 3.89 6.52 -0.71
C VAL A 147 3.07 5.28 -0.34
N HIS A 148 2.33 4.75 -1.30
CA HIS A 148 1.54 3.54 -1.09
C HIS A 148 2.49 2.38 -0.71
N PRO A 149 2.28 1.67 0.41
CA PRO A 149 3.21 0.65 0.87
C PRO A 149 3.45 -0.53 -0.10
N ILE A 150 2.59 -0.70 -1.09
CA ILE A 150 2.75 -1.72 -2.14
C ILE A 150 3.92 -1.42 -3.06
N ILE A 151 4.32 -0.15 -3.20
CA ILE A 151 5.42 0.30 -4.08
C ILE A 151 6.63 0.81 -3.31
N ILE A 152 6.66 0.67 -1.99
CA ILE A 152 7.73 1.24 -1.16
C ILE A 152 9.10 0.61 -1.46
N GLU A 153 9.11 -0.69 -1.77
CA GLU A 153 10.32 -1.44 -2.11
C GLU A 153 10.96 -0.90 -3.40
N ASP A 154 10.16 -0.41 -4.35
CA ASP A 154 10.67 0.21 -5.58
C ASP A 154 11.38 1.53 -5.27
N LEU A 155 10.80 2.33 -4.36
CA LEU A 155 11.41 3.59 -3.93
C LEU A 155 12.74 3.34 -3.21
N GLU A 156 12.77 2.36 -2.32
CA GLU A 156 13.98 1.97 -1.59
C GLU A 156 15.09 1.49 -2.55
N GLN A 157 14.73 0.66 -3.54
CA GLN A 157 15.68 0.21 -4.58
C GLN A 157 16.20 1.37 -5.41
N TRP A 158 15.33 2.29 -5.83
CA TRP A 158 15.76 3.49 -6.55
C TRP A 158 16.71 4.34 -5.69
N GLN A 159 16.39 4.61 -4.42
CA GLN A 159 17.25 5.38 -3.51
C GLN A 159 18.62 4.71 -3.31
N ALA A 160 18.64 3.37 -3.16
CA ALA A 160 19.88 2.61 -3.05
C ALA A 160 20.74 2.69 -4.32
N SER A 161 20.13 2.81 -5.51
CA SER A 161 20.86 2.97 -6.78
C SER A 161 21.49 4.36 -6.99
N GLN A 162 21.06 5.35 -6.20
CA GLN A 162 21.60 6.73 -6.27
C GLN A 162 22.81 6.96 -5.34
N ASN A 163 23.10 5.99 -4.45
CA ASN A 163 24.24 6.00 -3.52
C ASN A 163 25.41 5.20 -4.07
#